data_AF-A0A399ZBQ8-F1
#
_entry.id   AF-A0A399ZBQ8-F1
#
_cell.length_a   1.000
_cell.length_b   1.000
_cell.length_c   1.000
_cell.angle_alpha   90.00
_cell.angle_beta   90.00
_cell.angle_gamma   90.00
#
_symmetry.space_group_name_H-M   'P 1'
#
loop_
_entity.id
_entity.type
_entity.pdbx_description
1 polymer ?
#
loop_
_entity_poly.entity_id
_entity_poly.type
_entity_poly.pdbx_seq_one_letter_code
_entity_poly.pdbx_strand_id
1 'polypeptide(L)' 'MAKTPKPVESLSYEEAMAELESIVAALEEGNQKLEEAMTLFERGQALMKRCAGLLEAAELKVQKLSGGELSPFAEEE' A
#
# COMPACT_ATOMS: atom_id res chain seq x y z
N MET A 1 -7.96 -16.98 17.99
CA MET A 1 -6.52 -17.13 17.65
C MET A 1 -6.08 -15.80 17.09
N ALA A 2 -5.24 -15.05 17.81
CA ALA A 2 -4.76 -13.73 17.36
C ALA A 2 -3.84 -13.94 16.15
N LYS A 3 -4.34 -13.63 14.96
CA LYS A 3 -3.57 -13.70 13.72
C LYS A 3 -2.64 -12.49 13.74
N THR A 4 -1.40 -12.69 14.19
CA THR A 4 -0.38 -11.63 14.15
C THR A 4 -0.29 -11.14 12.70
N PRO A 5 -0.51 -9.84 12.45
CA PRO A 5 -0.52 -9.34 11.09
C PRO A 5 0.84 -9.58 10.45
N LYS A 6 0.85 -10.04 9.20
CA LYS A 6 2.10 -10.25 8.46
C LYS A 6 2.87 -8.91 8.38
N PRO A 7 4.22 -8.95 8.39
CA PRO A 7 5.04 -7.77 8.17
C PRO A 7 4.69 -7.13 6.83
N VAL A 8 4.50 -5.81 6.81
CA VAL A 8 4.08 -5.05 5.61
C VAL A 8 5.03 -5.28 4.43
N GLU A 9 6.33 -5.37 4.70
CA GLU A 9 7.38 -5.61 3.72
C GLU A 9 7.22 -6.95 2.97
N SER A 10 6.56 -7.93 3.59
CA SER A 10 6.34 -9.27 3.03
C SER A 10 5.07 -9.40 2.20
N LEU A 11 4.22 -8.37 2.19
CA LEU A 11 2.94 -8.40 1.48
C LEU A 11 3.14 -8.25 -0.03
N SER A 12 2.33 -8.99 -0.80
CA SER A 12 2.07 -8.71 -2.21
C SER A 12 1.27 -7.41 -2.38
N TYR A 13 1.16 -6.91 -3.61
CA TYR A 13 0.41 -5.69 -3.89
C TYR A 13 -1.07 -5.86 -3.54
N GLU A 14 -1.66 -6.98 -3.94
CA GLU A 14 -3.05 -7.31 -3.71
C GLU A 14 -3.35 -7.47 -2.22
N GLU A 15 -2.47 -8.14 -1.47
CA GLU A 15 -2.61 -8.26 -0.02
C GLU A 15 -2.50 -6.91 0.69
N ALA A 16 -1.52 -6.07 0.30
CA ALA A 16 -1.32 -4.76 0.89
C ALA A 16 -2.49 -3.81 0.60
N MET A 17 -3.04 -3.87 -0.62
CA MET A 17 -4.20 -3.07 -1.02
C MET A 17 -5.47 -3.50 -0.27
N ALA A 18 -5.76 -4.79 -0.23
CA ALA A 18 -6.94 -5.31 0.48
C ALA A 18 -6.91 -4.97 1.98
N GLU A 19 -5.71 -5.03 2.58
CA GLU A 19 -5.54 -4.61 3.97
C GLU A 19 -5.72 -3.10 4.15
N LEU A 20 -5.21 -2.29 3.23
CA LEU A 20 -5.37 -0.84 3.25
C LEU A 20 -6.85 -0.44 3.14
N GLU A 21 -7.61 -1.04 2.23
CA GLU A 21 -9.06 -0.83 2.08
C GLU A 21 -9.81 -1.17 3.38
N SER A 22 -9.44 -2.28 4.02
CA SER A 22 -10.03 -2.69 5.30
C SER A 22 -9.74 -1.68 6.42
N ILE A 23 -8.53 -1.13 6.44
CA ILE A 23 -8.13 -0.09 7.40
C ILE A 23 -8.91 1.20 7.17
N VAL A 24 -9.04 1.64 5.93
CA VAL A 24 -9.81 2.84 5.57
C VAL A 24 -11.25 2.68 6.01
N ALA A 25 -11.90 1.55 5.68
CA ALA A 25 -13.26 1.28 6.10
C ALA A 25 -13.44 1.31 7.63
N ALA A 26 -12.48 0.75 8.37
CA ALA A 26 -12.51 0.76 9.85
C ALA A 26 -12.33 2.17 10.45
N LEU A 27 -11.50 3.01 9.82
CA LEU A 27 -11.31 4.41 10.23
C LEU A 27 -12.55 5.26 9.91
N GLU A 28 -13.19 5.02 8.77
CA GLU A 28 -14.42 5.71 8.36
C GLU A 28 -15.63 5.35 9.24
N GLU A 29 -15.69 4.13 9.75
CA GLU A 29 -16.73 3.70 10.69
C GLU A 29 -16.67 4.49 12.02
N GLY A 30 -15.49 4.99 12.39
CA GLY A 30 -15.30 5.92 13.51
C GLY A 30 -15.59 5.35 14.91
N ASN A 31 -15.79 4.04 15.03
CA ASN A 31 -16.17 3.37 16.28
C ASN A 31 -14.96 2.89 17.12
N GLN A 32 -13.75 3.27 16.73
CA GLN A 32 -12.50 2.84 17.36
C GLN A 32 -11.98 3.86 18.37
N LYS A 33 -11.21 3.38 19.36
CA LYS A 33 -10.52 4.29 20.29
C LYS A 33 -9.43 5.06 19.55
N LEU A 34 -9.07 6.24 20.07
CA LEU A 34 -8.03 7.08 19.49
C LEU A 34 -6.71 6.31 19.27
N GLU A 35 -6.26 5.53 20.27
CA GLU A 35 -5.03 4.74 20.16
C GLU A 35 -5.09 3.68 19.04
N GLU A 36 -6.25 3.05 18.87
CA GLU A 36 -6.49 2.06 17.81
C GLU A 36 -6.50 2.73 16.44
N ALA A 37 -7.18 3.88 16.33
CA ALA A 37 -7.21 4.68 15.10
C ALA A 37 -5.81 5.15 14.70
N MET A 38 -4.97 5.57 15.66
CA MET A 38 -3.57 5.92 15.37
C MET A 38 -2.77 4.72 14.86
N THR A 39 -2.95 3.55 15.49
CA THR A 39 -2.27 2.31 15.05
C THR A 39 -2.69 1.91 13.63
N LEU A 40 -3.99 1.97 13.33
CA LEU A 40 -4.52 1.74 11.99
C LEU A 40 -3.96 2.73 10.97
N PHE A 41 -3.89 4.01 11.33
CA PHE A 41 -3.35 5.04 10.46
C PHE A 41 -1.87 4.84 10.13
N GLU A 42 -1.04 4.53 11.14
CA GLU A 42 0.38 4.21 10.93
C GLU A 42 0.56 2.99 10.03
N ARG A 43 -0.25 1.95 10.25
CA ARG A 43 -0.25 0.76 9.41
C ARG A 43 -0.69 1.07 7.97
N GLY A 44 -1.74 1.88 7.80
CA GLY A 44 -2.20 2.35 6.50
C GLY A 44 -1.11 3.11 5.72
N GLN A 45 -0.36 3.98 6.39
CA GLN A 45 0.78 4.67 5.77
C GLN A 45 1.89 3.72 5.33
N ALA A 46 2.20 2.70 6.14
CA ALA A 46 3.19 1.69 5.77
C ALA A 46 2.73 0.89 4.54
N LEU A 47 1.45 0.53 4.47
CA LEU A 47 0.86 -0.18 3.32
C LEU A 47 0.88 0.68 2.05
N MET A 48 0.53 1.96 2.14
CA MET A 48 0.63 2.90 1.01
C MET A 48 2.05 2.96 0.46
N LYS A 49 3.07 3.11 1.32
CA LYS A 49 4.48 3.11 0.90
C LYS A 49 4.87 1.79 0.24
N ARG A 50 4.39 0.66 0.76
CA ARG A 50 4.63 -0.67 0.17
C ARG A 50 4.03 -0.78 -1.23
N CYS A 51 2.78 -0.37 -1.40
CA CYS A 51 2.10 -0.38 -2.70
C CYS A 51 2.84 0.48 -3.72
N ALA A 52 3.23 1.70 -3.36
CA ALA A 52 4.00 2.60 -4.22
C ALA A 52 5.32 1.96 -4.67
N GLY A 53 6.11 1.42 -3.72
CA GLY A 53 7.38 0.76 -4.06
C GLY A 53 7.23 -0.49 -4.93
N LEU A 54 6.11 -1.23 -4.79
CA LEU A 54 5.80 -2.36 -5.66
C LEU A 54 5.48 -1.92 -7.09
N LEU A 55 4.72 -0.84 -7.25
CA LEU A 55 4.39 -0.26 -8.56
C LEU A 55 5.63 0.30 -9.23
N GLU A 56 6.48 1.03 -8.51
CA GLU A 56 7.75 1.56 -9.03
C GLU A 56 8.65 0.42 -9.51
N ALA A 57 8.79 -0.65 -8.72
CA ALA A 57 9.58 -1.82 -9.12
C ALA A 57 9.01 -2.51 -10.37
N ALA A 58 7.68 -2.57 -10.48
CA ALA A 58 7.01 -3.11 -11.67
C ALA A 58 7.28 -2.22 -12.89
N GLU A 59 7.12 -0.91 -12.78
CA GLU A 59 7.37 0.06 -13.84
C GLU A 59 8.81 -0.05 -14.35
N LEU A 60 9.80 -0.02 -13.45
CA LEU A 60 11.22 -0.18 -13.81
C LEU A 60 11.48 -1.50 -14.55
N LYS A 61 10.78 -2.57 -14.18
CA LYS A 61 10.89 -3.85 -14.87
C LYS A 61 10.32 -3.77 -16.28
N VAL A 62 9.17 -3.13 -16.47
CA VAL A 62 8.59 -2.96 -17.81
C VAL A 62 9.47 -2.04 -18.66
N GLN A 63 9.95 -0.90 -18.14
CA GLN A 63 10.85 0.01 -18.86
C GLN A 63 12.10 -0.70 -19.40
N LYS A 64 12.72 -1.57 -18.59
CA LYS A 64 13.88 -2.39 -19.00
C LYS A 64 13.54 -3.37 -20.13
N LEU A 65 12.33 -3.94 -20.12
CA LEU A 65 11.88 -4.86 -21.16
C LEU A 65 11.48 -4.14 -22.45
N SER A 66 10.91 -2.95 -22.35
CA SER A 66 10.47 -2.13 -23.48
C SER A 66 11.59 -1.29 -24.12
N GLY A 67 12.85 -1.44 -23.68
CA GLY A 67 13.99 -0.72 -24.25
C GLY A 67 13.96 0.81 -24.02
N GLY A 68 13.24 1.28 -23.00
CA GLY A 68 13.16 2.71 -22.67
C GLY A 68 12.06 3.51 -23.38
N GLU A 69 11.14 2.85 -24.08
CA GLU A 69 10.07 3.53 -24.86
C GLU A 69 8.82 3.91 -24.03
N LEU A 70 8.78 3.57 -22.73
CA LEU A 70 7.70 3.99 -21.85
C LEU A 70 7.98 5.39 -21.32
N SER A 71 7.15 6.35 -21.74
CA SER A 71 7.05 7.65 -21.07
C SER A 71 6.58 7.43 -19.63
N PRO A 72 7.22 8.05 -18.62
CA PRO A 72 6.69 8.03 -17.27
C PRO A 72 5.24 8.50 -17.30
N PHE A 73 4.38 7.89 -16.50
CA PHE A 73 3.13 8.54 -16.08
C PHE A 73 3.51 9.69 -15.12
N ALA A 74 4.29 10.65 -15.61
CA ALA A 74 4.55 11.89 -14.91
C ALA A 74 3.28 12.73 -15.04
N GLU A 75 2.72 13.06 -13.89
CA GLU A 75 1.61 13.99 -13.70
C GLU A 75 1.79 15.19 -14.64
N GLU A 76 0.90 15.35 -15.61
CA GLU A 76 0.67 16.66 -16.22
C GLU A 76 0.05 17.52 -15.11
N GLU A 77 0.81 18.53 -14.66
CA GLU A 77 0.38 19.55 -13.69
C GLU A 77 -0.93 20.24 -14.08
#